data_AF-A0A2G1Y2S7-F1
#
_entry.id   AF-A0A2G1Y2S7-F1
#
_cell.length_a   1.000
_cell.length_b   1.000
_cell.length_c   1.000
_cell.angle_alpha   90.00
_cell.angle_beta   90.00
_cell.angle_gamma   90.00
#
_symmetry.space_group_name_H-M   'P 1'
#
loop_
_entity.id
_entity.type
_entity.pdbx_description
1 polymer ?
#
loop_
_entity_poly.entity_id
_entity_poly.type
_entity_poly.pdbx_seq_one_letter_code
_entity_poly.pdbx_strand_id
1 'polypeptide(L)'
;MENDSQNHATKKGAEPNSSVNISRRNFSRIGAAAPILMSLASPSALGAPCLSNMMSGHLYQDRGQCSPGWSPDDWKNVGGSEPDWNSTPFQYGIYDPKATYTQGGSGKKKKCGRNSKNQPECYVEGTTLSEALGYYGLGCPSGLASVCHLPMATILNENTGGSTGDFVAALLNASHSGITYVITPSQLVGLYNDPSTIPEPYTGNIGSFLDSTW
;
A
#
# COMPACT_ATOMS: atom_id res chain seq x y z
N MET A 1 53.07 -63.08 -17.24
CA MET A 1 53.20 -61.61 -17.29
C MET A 1 51.98 -61.14 -18.08
N GLU A 2 50.84 -61.07 -17.40
CA GLU A 2 50.23 -59.81 -16.92
C GLU A 2 49.69 -59.01 -18.12
N ASN A 3 48.43 -59.23 -18.51
CA ASN A 3 47.16 -58.71 -17.97
C ASN A 3 46.89 -57.24 -18.35
N ASP A 4 45.84 -57.08 -19.14
CA ASP A 4 44.86 -55.98 -19.28
C ASP A 4 45.28 -54.50 -19.20
N SER A 5 44.79 -53.70 -20.16
CA SER A 5 43.61 -52.84 -19.87
C SER A 5 42.91 -52.24 -21.12
N GLN A 6 41.70 -52.73 -21.35
CA GLN A 6 40.43 -52.09 -21.77
C GLN A 6 40.40 -50.84 -22.70
N ASN A 7 39.57 -50.87 -23.75
CA ASN A 7 38.16 -50.38 -23.69
C ASN A 7 37.43 -50.29 -25.04
N HIS A 8 36.11 -50.52 -24.95
CA HIS A 8 35.01 -49.86 -25.66
C HIS A 8 34.37 -50.41 -26.96
N ALA A 9 33.06 -50.60 -26.82
CA ALA A 9 31.95 -50.39 -27.76
C ALA A 9 31.57 -51.45 -28.83
N THR A 10 30.37 -51.98 -28.58
CA THR A 10 29.35 -52.67 -29.37
C THR A 10 29.16 -52.23 -30.82
N LYS A 11 28.89 -53.21 -31.71
CA LYS A 11 27.98 -53.21 -32.88
C LYS A 11 27.98 -54.64 -33.45
N LYS A 12 26.92 -55.26 -34.00
CA LYS A 12 25.96 -54.76 -34.99
C LYS A 12 24.90 -55.86 -35.28
N GLY A 13 23.73 -55.43 -35.75
CA GLY A 13 22.71 -56.22 -36.48
C GLY A 13 21.38 -55.47 -36.36
N ALA A 14 20.67 -55.03 -37.41
CA ALA A 14 20.69 -55.34 -38.83
C ALA A 14 20.17 -54.15 -39.67
N GLU A 15 20.58 -54.10 -40.93
CA GLU A 15 20.05 -53.31 -42.07
C GLU A 15 18.78 -54.02 -42.66
N PRO A 16 17.96 -53.49 -43.62
CA PRO A 16 18.41 -52.68 -44.76
C PRO A 16 17.43 -51.72 -45.51
N ASN A 17 18.07 -50.90 -46.37
CA ASN A 17 17.66 -50.36 -47.68
C ASN A 17 16.53 -49.32 -47.82
N SER A 18 16.96 -48.09 -48.14
CA SER A 18 16.26 -47.22 -49.09
C SER A 18 17.27 -46.31 -49.80
N SER A 19 17.32 -46.46 -51.12
CA SER A 19 18.12 -45.67 -52.06
C SER A 19 17.80 -44.18 -51.97
N VAL A 20 18.81 -43.36 -51.70
CA VAL A 20 18.68 -41.91 -51.56
C VAL A 20 18.43 -41.28 -52.94
N ASN A 21 17.22 -40.78 -53.17
CA ASN A 21 16.91 -39.93 -54.33
C ASN A 21 17.44 -38.51 -54.05
N ILE A 22 18.64 -38.20 -54.55
CA ILE A 22 19.22 -36.85 -54.55
C ILE A 22 18.65 -36.10 -55.75
N SER A 23 17.42 -35.58 -55.64
CA SER A 23 16.98 -34.42 -56.44
C SER A 23 15.62 -33.92 -55.97
N ARG A 24 15.62 -32.96 -55.03
CA ARG A 24 14.67 -31.83 -54.95
C ARG A 24 15.03 -30.94 -53.76
N ARG A 25 15.95 -30.00 -54.02
CA ARG A 25 15.94 -28.70 -53.35
C ARG A 25 14.59 -28.04 -53.62
N ASN A 26 13.83 -27.69 -52.59
CA ASN A 26 13.57 -26.30 -52.23
C ASN A 26 12.36 -26.15 -51.26
N PHE A 27 12.47 -25.07 -50.49
CA PHE A 27 11.45 -24.34 -49.73
C PHE A 27 11.26 -24.65 -48.24
N SER A 28 11.63 -23.62 -47.45
CA SER A 28 11.06 -23.19 -46.17
C SER A 28 11.46 -24.04 -44.95
N ARG A 29 12.53 -23.71 -44.23
CA ARG A 29 12.59 -22.67 -43.16
C ARG A 29 11.27 -22.48 -42.43
N ILE A 30 11.35 -22.60 -41.09
CA ILE A 30 10.35 -22.32 -40.04
C ILE A 30 9.59 -23.56 -39.57
N GLY A 31 10.21 -24.32 -38.65
CA GLY A 31 9.48 -25.13 -37.68
C GLY A 31 9.17 -24.25 -36.48
N ALA A 32 7.89 -23.96 -36.27
CA ALA A 32 7.41 -23.16 -35.16
C ALA A 32 7.69 -23.88 -33.83
N ALA A 33 8.72 -23.43 -33.11
CA ALA A 33 8.69 -23.52 -31.66
C ALA A 33 7.60 -22.54 -31.22
N ALA A 34 6.38 -23.03 -31.01
CA ALA A 34 5.36 -22.23 -30.36
C ALA A 34 5.95 -21.82 -29.01
N PRO A 35 6.22 -20.53 -28.75
CA PRO A 35 6.60 -20.13 -27.42
C PRO A 35 5.46 -20.59 -26.52
N ILE A 36 5.78 -21.31 -25.44
CA ILE A 36 4.89 -21.33 -24.29
C ILE A 36 4.72 -19.86 -23.97
N LEU A 37 3.56 -19.30 -24.35
CA LEU A 37 3.10 -18.04 -23.81
C LEU A 37 2.93 -18.35 -22.33
N MET A 38 4.01 -18.17 -21.56
CA MET A 38 3.88 -17.88 -20.15
C MET A 38 2.91 -16.72 -20.13
N SER A 39 1.68 -16.99 -19.70
CA SER A 39 0.70 -15.95 -19.41
C SER A 39 1.48 -14.85 -18.73
N LEU A 40 1.57 -13.72 -19.42
CA LEU A 40 2.22 -12.53 -18.95
C LEU A 40 1.79 -12.42 -17.50
N ALA A 41 2.74 -12.59 -16.58
CA ALA A 41 2.47 -12.44 -15.17
C ALA A 41 1.78 -11.09 -15.07
N SER A 42 0.48 -11.13 -14.82
CA SER A 42 -0.28 -9.94 -14.53
C SER A 42 0.55 -9.25 -13.47
N PRO A 43 1.03 -8.02 -13.66
CA PRO A 43 1.51 -7.29 -12.52
C PRO A 43 0.33 -7.35 -11.56
N SER A 44 0.47 -8.08 -10.46
CA SER A 44 -0.46 -7.95 -9.35
C SER A 44 -0.53 -6.44 -9.16
N ALA A 45 -1.70 -5.85 -9.36
CA ALA A 45 -1.87 -4.39 -9.45
C ALA A 45 -1.48 -3.67 -8.14
N LEU A 46 -0.93 -4.42 -7.18
CA LEU A 46 -0.55 -4.05 -5.84
C LEU A 46 0.78 -4.77 -5.54
N GLY A 47 1.87 -4.33 -6.18
CA GLY A 47 3.22 -4.86 -5.99
C GLY A 47 3.85 -4.55 -4.62
N ALA A 48 3.04 -4.47 -3.57
CA ALA A 48 3.50 -4.26 -2.20
C ALA A 48 3.56 -5.61 -1.48
N PRO A 49 4.73 -6.04 -0.95
CA PRO A 49 4.86 -7.33 -0.25
C PRO A 49 3.89 -7.44 0.94
N CYS A 50 3.48 -6.30 1.50
CA CYS A 50 2.55 -6.23 2.62
C CYS A 50 1.12 -6.58 2.25
N LEU A 51 0.66 -6.21 1.05
CA LEU A 51 -0.73 -6.45 0.70
C LEU A 51 -0.97 -7.93 0.40
N SER A 52 -0.01 -8.62 -0.22
CA SER A 52 -0.09 -10.06 -0.43
C SER A 52 -0.15 -10.82 0.90
N ASN A 53 0.62 -10.40 1.91
CA ASN A 53 0.60 -11.01 3.24
C ASN A 53 -0.69 -10.71 4.00
N MET A 54 -1.24 -9.51 3.81
CA MET A 54 -2.54 -9.12 4.34
C MET A 54 -3.68 -9.99 3.77
N MET A 55 -3.70 -10.15 2.45
CA MET A 55 -4.71 -10.93 1.73
C MET A 55 -4.64 -12.43 2.06
N SER A 56 -3.48 -12.94 2.48
CA SER A 56 -3.32 -14.33 2.90
C SER A 56 -3.66 -14.56 4.37
N GLY A 57 -4.01 -13.52 5.14
CA GLY A 57 -4.29 -13.62 6.58
C GLY A 57 -3.04 -13.85 7.44
N HIS A 58 -1.84 -13.65 6.89
CA HIS A 58 -0.55 -13.92 7.53
C HIS A 58 0.26 -12.64 7.81
N LEU A 59 -0.42 -11.55 8.21
CA LEU A 59 0.25 -10.29 8.62
C LEU A 59 1.31 -10.48 9.71
N TYR A 60 1.20 -11.57 10.49
CA TYR A 60 2.05 -11.82 11.66
C TYR A 60 3.27 -12.72 11.39
N GLN A 61 3.44 -13.29 10.18
CA GLN A 61 4.34 -14.45 10.02
C GLN A 61 5.52 -14.29 9.05
N ASP A 62 5.72 -13.11 8.46
CA ASP A 62 6.84 -12.88 7.54
C ASP A 62 7.78 -11.77 7.99
N ARG A 63 8.93 -12.19 8.52
CA ARG A 63 10.25 -11.52 8.52
C ARG A 63 10.29 -9.97 8.52
N GLY A 64 9.45 -9.32 9.33
CA GLY A 64 9.65 -7.96 9.83
C GLY A 64 9.49 -6.79 8.84
N GLN A 65 8.74 -6.93 7.74
CA GLN A 65 8.64 -5.84 6.76
C GLN A 65 7.25 -5.22 6.58
N CYS A 66 6.22 -5.63 7.31
CA CYS A 66 4.87 -5.10 7.14
C CYS A 66 4.18 -4.97 8.48
N SER A 67 3.62 -3.80 8.78
CA SER A 67 2.88 -3.54 10.01
C SER A 67 1.43 -3.19 9.70
N PRO A 68 0.46 -3.67 10.49
CA PRO A 68 -0.81 -2.99 10.58
C PRO A 68 -0.56 -1.53 10.97
N GLY A 69 -1.36 -0.64 10.42
CA GLY A 69 -1.32 0.77 10.76
C GLY A 69 -2.05 1.05 12.07
N TRP A 70 -2.28 2.33 12.32
CA TRP A 70 -3.15 2.80 13.39
C TRP A 70 -4.44 3.37 12.81
N SER A 71 -5.52 3.24 13.57
CA SER A 71 -6.84 3.71 13.18
C SER A 71 -6.94 5.24 13.23
N PRO A 72 -7.97 5.86 12.63
CA PRO A 72 -8.23 7.29 12.80
C PRO A 72 -8.38 7.72 14.27
N ASP A 73 -8.94 6.83 15.10
CA ASP A 73 -9.12 7.04 16.53
C ASP A 73 -7.79 7.08 17.30
N ASP A 74 -6.78 6.37 16.82
CA ASP A 74 -5.44 6.39 17.40
C ASP A 74 -4.71 7.69 17.03
N TRP A 75 -4.77 8.07 15.74
CA TRP A 75 -4.08 9.25 15.20
C TRP A 75 -4.59 10.58 15.73
N LYS A 76 -5.84 10.67 16.19
CA LYS A 76 -6.38 11.92 16.76
C LYS A 76 -5.83 12.24 18.15
N ASN A 77 -5.31 11.25 18.88
CA ASN A 77 -4.91 11.41 20.27
C ASN A 77 -3.60 12.20 20.39
N VAL A 78 -3.69 13.39 21.00
CA VAL A 78 -2.53 14.28 21.13
C VAL A 78 -1.76 13.97 22.42
N GLY A 79 -0.44 13.74 22.28
CA GLY A 79 0.45 13.49 23.42
C GLY A 79 0.54 12.04 23.89
N GLY A 80 0.05 11.09 23.10
CA GLY A 80 0.35 9.66 23.26
C GLY A 80 1.77 9.33 22.78
N SER A 81 2.23 8.11 23.08
CA SER A 81 3.51 7.59 22.59
C SER A 81 3.45 7.06 21.16
N GLU A 82 2.32 6.49 20.75
CA GLU A 82 2.08 5.97 19.40
C GLU A 82 0.59 6.07 19.02
N PRO A 83 0.25 6.32 17.75
CA PRO A 83 1.16 6.78 16.69
C PRO A 83 1.68 8.21 16.96
N ASP A 84 2.99 8.44 16.75
CA ASP A 84 3.59 9.76 16.92
C ASP A 84 3.64 10.50 15.57
N TRP A 85 3.02 11.67 15.52
CA TRP A 85 3.08 12.57 14.36
C TRP A 85 4.51 12.99 14.03
N ASN A 86 5.42 13.03 15.01
CA ASN A 86 6.84 13.34 14.78
C ASN A 86 7.55 12.25 13.95
N SER A 87 6.98 11.06 13.86
CA SER A 87 7.47 9.99 12.98
C SER A 87 6.99 10.13 11.54
N THR A 88 6.17 11.15 11.24
CA THR A 88 5.71 11.53 9.90
C THR A 88 6.36 12.86 9.48
N PRO A 89 6.39 13.20 8.18
CA PRO A 89 6.84 14.52 7.74
C PRO A 89 5.80 15.64 8.00
N PHE A 90 4.70 15.33 8.70
CA PHE A 90 3.55 16.22 8.86
C PHE A 90 3.38 16.70 10.29
N GLN A 91 2.79 17.88 10.43
CA GLN A 91 2.58 18.51 11.72
C GLN A 91 1.11 18.40 12.13
N TYR A 92 0.87 17.91 13.36
CA TYR A 92 -0.46 17.87 13.97
C TYR A 92 -1.11 19.26 14.02
N GLY A 93 -0.33 20.23 14.51
CA GLY A 93 -0.72 21.62 14.69
C GLY A 93 0.23 22.33 15.65
N ILE A 94 -0.06 23.59 15.95
CA ILE A 94 0.63 24.40 16.95
C ILE A 94 -0.29 24.52 18.16
N TYR A 95 0.22 24.15 19.34
CA TYR A 95 -0.52 24.32 20.58
C TYR A 95 -0.67 25.80 20.93
N ASP A 96 -1.91 26.30 20.99
CA ASP A 96 -2.20 27.65 21.45
C ASP A 96 -2.89 27.63 22.84
N PRO A 97 -2.15 27.94 23.92
CA PRO A 97 -2.71 27.97 25.27
C PRO A 97 -3.75 29.09 25.47
N LYS A 98 -3.80 30.07 24.56
CA LYS A 98 -4.76 31.18 24.56
C LYS A 98 -6.03 30.86 23.76
N ALA A 99 -6.03 29.79 22.96
CA ALA A 99 -7.18 29.38 22.17
C ALA A 99 -8.39 29.07 23.06
N THR A 100 -9.57 29.29 22.49
CA THR A 100 -10.85 28.92 23.10
C THR A 100 -11.66 28.05 22.16
N TYR A 101 -12.23 26.97 22.70
CA TYR A 101 -13.09 26.04 21.96
C TYR A 101 -14.44 25.88 22.64
N THR A 102 -15.46 25.46 21.90
CA THR A 102 -16.80 25.22 22.43
C THR A 102 -16.91 23.77 22.90
N GLN A 103 -17.21 23.56 24.18
CA GLN A 103 -17.30 22.20 24.74
C GLN A 103 -18.71 21.62 24.52
N GLY A 104 -18.81 20.52 23.76
CA GLY A 104 -19.93 19.57 23.75
C GLY A 104 -21.33 20.19 23.66
N GLY A 105 -21.63 20.93 22.58
CA GLY A 105 -22.98 21.46 22.29
C GLY A 105 -23.53 22.49 23.28
N SER A 106 -22.85 22.73 24.41
CA SER A 106 -23.33 23.58 25.51
C SER A 106 -23.17 25.08 25.27
N GLY A 107 -22.56 25.48 24.14
CA GLY A 107 -22.24 26.87 23.80
C GLY A 107 -21.19 27.53 24.70
N LYS A 108 -20.67 26.83 25.72
CA LYS A 108 -19.66 27.35 26.64
C LYS A 108 -18.27 27.29 26.01
N LYS A 109 -17.60 28.44 25.95
CA LYS A 109 -16.20 28.56 25.52
C LYS A 109 -15.28 28.16 26.67
N LYS A 110 -14.44 27.16 26.46
CA LYS A 110 -13.36 26.75 27.37
C LYS A 110 -12.03 27.24 26.83
N LYS A 111 -11.16 27.71 27.73
CA LYS A 111 -9.76 28.05 27.39
C LYS A 111 -8.91 26.79 27.46
N CYS A 112 -7.99 26.67 26.52
CA CYS A 112 -7.01 25.60 26.50
C CYS A 112 -6.09 25.64 27.72
N GLY A 113 -5.62 26.81 28.15
CA GLY A 113 -4.73 26.89 29.32
C GLY A 113 -3.40 26.18 29.05
N ARG A 114 -2.62 25.83 30.09
CA ARG A 114 -1.31 25.14 29.92
C ARG A 114 -1.37 23.61 30.03
N ASN A 115 -2.45 23.09 30.62
CA ASN A 115 -2.58 21.68 30.97
C ASN A 115 -3.51 20.90 30.01
N SER A 116 -4.00 21.53 28.94
CA SER A 116 -4.91 20.88 27.98
C SER A 116 -4.20 20.50 26.68
N LYS A 117 -2.95 20.06 26.76
CA LYS A 117 -2.18 19.59 25.60
C LYS A 117 -2.73 18.29 24.98
N ASN A 118 -3.60 17.59 25.71
CA ASN A 118 -4.30 16.42 25.24
C ASN A 118 -5.66 16.75 24.59
N GLN A 119 -6.00 18.04 24.43
CA GLN A 119 -7.24 18.47 23.78
C GLN A 119 -6.90 18.88 22.34
N PRO A 120 -7.44 18.18 21.33
CA PRO A 120 -7.15 18.48 19.92
C PRO A 120 -7.60 19.87 19.49
N GLU A 121 -8.70 20.38 20.06
CA GLU A 121 -9.27 21.71 19.76
C GLU A 121 -8.39 22.88 20.23
N CYS A 122 -7.32 22.56 20.97
CA CYS A 122 -6.31 23.51 21.43
C CYS A 122 -5.12 23.65 20.50
N TYR A 123 -5.12 22.89 19.41
CA TYR A 123 -4.15 22.99 18.35
C TYR A 123 -4.77 23.79 17.21
N VAL A 124 -4.02 24.77 16.74
CA VAL A 124 -4.37 25.56 15.56
C VAL A 124 -3.35 25.27 14.47
N GLU A 125 -3.72 25.56 13.23
CA GLU A 125 -2.86 25.27 12.08
C GLU A 125 -2.56 23.77 11.99
N GLY A 126 -1.47 23.39 11.31
CA GLY A 126 -1.11 22.01 11.03
C GLY A 126 -1.13 21.72 9.54
N THR A 127 -0.57 20.58 9.16
CA THR A 127 -0.48 20.21 7.75
C THR A 127 -1.87 19.90 7.22
N THR A 128 -2.26 20.63 6.18
CA THR A 128 -3.50 20.37 5.45
C THR A 128 -3.39 19.09 4.64
N LEU A 129 -4.52 18.46 4.34
CA LEU A 129 -4.52 17.27 3.49
C LEU A 129 -3.93 17.55 2.10
N SER A 130 -4.17 18.73 1.53
CA SER A 130 -3.58 19.13 0.24
C SER A 130 -2.07 19.29 0.30
N GLU A 131 -1.52 19.85 1.39
CA GLU A 131 -0.07 19.96 1.56
C GLU A 131 0.58 18.59 1.73
N ALA A 132 -0.05 17.70 2.51
CA ALA A 132 0.42 16.33 2.71
C ALA A 132 0.45 15.53 1.40
N LEU A 133 -0.58 15.65 0.57
CA LEU A 133 -0.60 15.04 -0.76
C LEU A 133 0.41 15.70 -1.70
N GLY A 134 0.57 17.02 -1.63
CA GLY A 134 1.54 17.79 -2.39
C GLY A 134 2.99 17.38 -2.11
N TYR A 135 3.31 16.98 -0.87
CA TYR A 135 4.61 16.40 -0.50
C TYR A 135 4.98 15.18 -1.38
N TYR A 136 3.98 14.38 -1.77
CA TYR A 136 4.16 13.23 -2.65
C TYR A 136 3.94 13.54 -4.14
N GLY A 137 3.74 14.81 -4.51
CA GLY A 137 3.37 15.20 -5.88
C GLY A 137 1.98 14.74 -6.30
N LEU A 138 1.08 14.48 -5.34
CA LEU A 138 -0.27 14.00 -5.57
C LEU A 138 -1.28 15.15 -5.48
N GLY A 139 -2.34 15.07 -6.29
CA GLY A 139 -3.47 15.97 -6.21
C GLY A 139 -4.52 15.49 -5.20
N CYS A 140 -5.33 16.42 -4.69
CA CYS A 140 -6.49 16.09 -3.90
C CYS A 140 -7.47 15.20 -4.69
N PRO A 141 -7.90 14.04 -4.16
CA PRO A 141 -8.96 13.23 -4.77
C PRO A 141 -10.26 14.03 -4.91
N SER A 142 -11.00 13.81 -6.01
CA SER A 142 -12.23 14.59 -6.29
C SER A 142 -13.27 14.47 -5.19
N GLY A 143 -13.42 13.27 -4.60
CA GLY A 143 -14.32 13.02 -3.48
C GLY A 143 -13.86 13.59 -2.13
N LEU A 144 -12.69 14.22 -2.05
CA LEU A 144 -12.15 14.89 -0.86
C LEU A 144 -11.92 16.40 -1.08
N ALA A 145 -12.30 16.95 -2.23
CA ALA A 145 -12.04 18.34 -2.58
C ALA A 145 -12.56 19.35 -1.54
N SER A 146 -13.71 19.07 -0.92
CA SER A 146 -14.31 19.92 0.11
C SER A 146 -13.52 19.96 1.42
N VAL A 147 -12.67 18.96 1.70
CA VAL A 147 -11.92 18.86 2.96
C VAL A 147 -10.40 19.00 2.77
N CYS A 148 -9.89 18.99 1.54
CA CYS A 148 -8.44 19.01 1.31
C CYS A 148 -7.71 20.26 1.81
N HIS A 149 -8.41 21.38 1.97
CA HIS A 149 -7.86 22.61 2.54
C HIS A 149 -7.82 22.60 4.07
N LEU A 150 -8.44 21.60 4.72
CA LEU A 150 -8.49 21.49 6.16
C LEU A 150 -7.23 20.79 6.71
N PRO A 151 -6.78 21.16 7.93
CA PRO A 151 -5.76 20.40 8.65
C PRO A 151 -6.17 18.93 8.83
N MET A 152 -5.24 18.01 8.63
CA MET A 152 -5.51 16.57 8.80
C MET A 152 -5.99 16.23 10.22
N ALA A 153 -5.46 16.91 11.23
CA ALA A 153 -5.94 16.78 12.61
C ALA A 153 -7.42 17.18 12.75
N THR A 154 -7.87 18.27 12.12
CA THR A 154 -9.28 18.67 12.11
C THR A 154 -10.15 17.57 11.49
N ILE A 155 -9.72 17.03 10.34
CA ILE A 155 -10.44 15.97 9.63
C ILE A 155 -10.62 14.72 10.52
N LEU A 156 -9.55 14.28 11.20
CA LEU A 156 -9.58 13.11 12.09
C LEU A 156 -10.51 13.31 13.29
N ASN A 157 -10.56 14.51 13.86
CA ASN A 157 -11.41 14.82 15.01
C ASN A 157 -12.88 14.96 14.65
N GLU A 158 -13.19 15.44 13.44
CA GLU A 158 -14.58 15.62 12.97
C GLU A 158 -15.18 14.37 12.34
N ASN A 159 -14.36 13.48 11.75
CA ASN A 159 -14.80 12.32 10.99
C ASN A 159 -14.13 11.02 11.43
N THR A 160 -14.01 10.78 12.74
CA THR A 160 -13.40 9.55 13.25
C THR A 160 -14.31 8.35 12.93
N GLY A 161 -13.92 7.52 11.95
CA GLY A 161 -14.68 6.36 11.47
C GLY A 161 -15.48 6.57 10.17
N GLY A 162 -15.29 7.71 9.49
CA GLY A 162 -15.76 7.88 8.11
C GLY A 162 -14.62 7.67 7.11
N SER A 163 -14.94 7.34 5.86
CA SER A 163 -13.96 7.10 4.78
C SER A 163 -12.91 8.21 4.60
N THR A 164 -13.27 9.44 4.97
CA THR A 164 -12.35 10.58 4.99
C THR A 164 -11.33 10.50 6.14
N GLY A 165 -11.77 10.15 7.35
CA GLY A 165 -10.86 9.89 8.47
C GLY A 165 -9.95 8.70 8.19
N ASP A 166 -10.50 7.64 7.61
CA ASP A 166 -9.77 6.44 7.19
C ASP A 166 -8.68 6.77 6.17
N PHE A 167 -9.00 7.63 5.19
CA PHE A 167 -8.03 8.11 4.22
C PHE A 167 -6.87 8.86 4.89
N VAL A 168 -7.17 9.77 5.82
CA VAL A 168 -6.13 10.53 6.53
C VAL A 168 -5.27 9.61 7.38
N ALA A 169 -5.87 8.67 8.12
CA ALA A 169 -5.15 7.68 8.91
C ALA A 169 -4.23 6.81 8.03
N ALA A 170 -4.74 6.31 6.90
CA ALA A 170 -3.95 5.53 5.95
C ALA A 170 -2.79 6.32 5.36
N LEU A 171 -2.99 7.62 5.06
CA LEU A 171 -1.92 8.49 4.58
C LEU A 171 -0.85 8.70 5.67
N LEU A 172 -1.25 8.90 6.92
CA LEU A 172 -0.33 9.04 8.05
C LEU A 172 0.46 7.75 8.30
N ASN A 173 -0.20 6.59 8.28
CA ASN A 173 0.44 5.27 8.37
C ASN A 173 1.46 5.07 7.26
N ALA A 174 1.10 5.39 6.01
CA ALA A 174 1.98 5.30 4.85
C ALA A 174 3.19 6.25 4.93
N SER A 175 3.07 7.31 5.73
CA SER A 175 4.09 8.34 5.91
C SER A 175 4.91 8.15 7.19
N HIS A 176 4.57 7.15 8.01
CA HIS A 176 5.20 6.91 9.30
C HIS A 176 6.51 6.13 9.14
N SER A 177 7.63 6.75 9.53
CA SER A 177 8.98 6.20 9.37
C SER A 177 9.28 4.93 10.18
N GLY A 178 8.53 4.67 11.24
CA GLY A 178 8.69 3.49 12.10
C GLY A 178 7.99 2.22 11.62
N ILE A 179 7.16 2.31 10.58
CA ILE A 179 6.45 1.14 10.03
C ILE A 179 6.57 1.09 8.50
N THR A 180 6.40 -0.10 7.95
CA THR A 180 6.17 -0.28 6.52
C THR A 180 4.70 -0.64 6.35
N TYR A 181 3.91 0.37 6.03
CA TYR A 181 2.46 0.22 5.90
C TYR A 181 2.08 -0.47 4.60
N VAL A 182 0.89 -1.08 4.58
CA VAL A 182 0.43 -1.95 3.50
C VAL A 182 0.15 -1.24 2.18
N ILE A 183 -0.15 0.06 2.24
CA ILE A 183 -0.51 0.89 1.09
C ILE A 183 0.41 2.11 1.03
N THR A 184 0.86 2.48 -0.17
CA THR A 184 1.61 3.73 -0.40
C THR A 184 0.66 4.91 -0.62
N PRO A 185 1.11 6.18 -0.44
CA PRO A 185 0.26 7.35 -0.68
C PRO A 185 -0.34 7.40 -2.10
N SER A 186 0.43 7.02 -3.12
CA SER A 186 -0.05 6.99 -4.51
C SER A 186 -1.12 5.92 -4.74
N GLN A 187 -0.95 4.73 -4.14
CA GLN A 187 -1.95 3.68 -4.20
C GLN A 187 -3.24 4.08 -3.48
N LEU A 188 -3.13 4.72 -2.31
CA LEU A 188 -4.28 5.23 -1.56
C LEU A 188 -5.11 6.21 -2.40
N VAL A 189 -4.46 7.19 -3.05
CA VAL A 189 -5.12 8.12 -3.97
C VAL A 189 -5.74 7.40 -5.17
N GLY A 190 -5.05 6.41 -5.71
CA GLY A 190 -5.55 5.57 -6.81
C GLY A 190 -6.84 4.85 -6.45
N LEU A 191 -6.85 4.14 -5.32
CA LEU A 191 -8.01 3.41 -4.80
C LEU A 191 -9.20 4.34 -4.51
N TYR A 192 -8.93 5.56 -4.02
CA TYR A 192 -9.98 6.52 -3.73
C TYR A 192 -10.61 7.10 -5.02
N ASN A 193 -9.81 7.34 -6.06
CA ASN A 193 -10.29 7.86 -7.33
C ASN A 193 -10.95 6.78 -8.21
N ASP A 194 -10.52 5.53 -8.09
CA ASP A 194 -11.09 4.39 -8.80
C ASP A 194 -11.40 3.23 -7.83
N PRO A 195 -12.57 3.27 -7.16
CA PRO A 195 -12.99 2.24 -6.22
C PRO A 195 -13.15 0.83 -6.84
N SER A 196 -13.17 0.71 -8.17
CA SER A 196 -13.24 -0.59 -8.85
C SER A 196 -11.95 -1.40 -8.73
N THR A 197 -10.85 -0.74 -8.36
CA THR A 197 -9.54 -1.37 -8.14
C THR A 197 -9.33 -1.86 -6.71
N ILE A 198 -10.32 -1.64 -5.83
CA ILE A 198 -10.28 -2.12 -4.45
C ILE A 198 -10.36 -3.66 -4.45
N PRO A 199 -9.47 -4.35 -3.72
CA PRO A 199 -9.47 -5.81 -3.64
C PRO A 199 -10.76 -6.37 -3.03
N GLU A 200 -11.20 -7.52 -3.55
CA GLU A 200 -12.17 -8.38 -2.86
C GLU A 200 -11.64 -8.75 -1.45
N PRO A 201 -12.50 -8.86 -0.43
CA PRO A 201 -13.97 -8.75 -0.45
C PRO A 201 -14.51 -7.30 -0.32
N TYR A 202 -13.67 -6.28 -0.47
CA TYR A 202 -14.00 -4.89 -0.17
C TYR A 202 -14.42 -4.05 -1.38
N THR A 203 -14.71 -4.70 -2.51
CA THR A 203 -14.98 -4.05 -3.79
C THR A 203 -15.97 -2.89 -3.66
N GLY A 204 -15.54 -1.69 -4.09
CA GLY A 204 -16.33 -0.47 -4.02
C GLY A 204 -16.48 0.18 -2.64
N ASN A 205 -15.90 -0.39 -1.57
CA ASN A 205 -15.96 0.16 -0.22
C ASN A 205 -14.55 0.39 0.35
N ILE A 206 -14.02 1.59 0.09
CA ILE A 206 -12.68 1.97 0.56
C ILE A 206 -12.59 2.06 2.08
N GLY A 207 -13.66 2.48 2.77
CA GLY A 207 -13.66 2.56 4.24
C GLY A 207 -13.40 1.18 4.84
N SER A 208 -14.18 0.17 4.44
CA SER A 208 -14.00 -1.20 4.94
C SER A 208 -12.67 -1.83 4.53
N PHE A 209 -12.14 -1.48 3.34
CA PHE A 209 -10.79 -1.90 2.97
C PHE A 209 -9.74 -1.29 3.89
N LEU A 210 -9.78 0.03 4.13
CA LEU A 210 -8.84 0.70 5.02
C LEU A 210 -9.00 0.22 6.46
N ASP A 211 -10.23 0.03 6.96
CA ASP A 211 -10.51 -0.55 8.28
C ASP A 211 -9.83 -1.89 8.52
N SER A 212 -9.61 -2.68 7.46
CA SER A 212 -8.94 -3.97 7.59
C SER A 212 -7.43 -3.87 7.79
N THR A 213 -6.83 -2.69 7.57
CA THR A 213 -5.37 -2.47 7.53
C THR A 213 -4.75 -2.08 8.88
N TRP A 214 -5.54 -2.06 9.96
CA TRP A 214 -5.10 -1.77 11.33
C TRP A 214 -5.72 -2.72 12.36
#